data_AF-A0A0R3QNF5-F1
#
_entry.id   AF-A0A0R3QNF5-F1
#
_cell.length_a   1.000
_cell.length_b   1.000
_cell.length_c   1.000
_cell.angle_alpha   90.00
_cell.angle_beta   90.00
_cell.angle_gamma   90.00
#
_symmetry.space_group_name_H-M   'P 1'
#
loop_
_entity.id
_entity.type
_entity.pdbx_description
1 polymer ?
#
loop_
_entity_poly.entity_id
_entity_poly.type
_entity_poly.pdbx_seq_one_letter_code
_entity_poly.pdbx_strand_id
1 'polypeptide(L)'
;LVSHWKYSRPEMIYFLKSLLEINDGIPKKANHSGKIEVKLFTIPVDPSREEIPHTLVNHNKFMVTEKIAYFGTSNWAGDYFINTAGVGISFISSTHVNLLNEIFVRDWASKYAKTVREFL
;
A
#
# COMPACT_ATOMS: atom_id res chain seq x y z
N LEU A 1 2.46 -0.09 -0.60
CA LEU A 1 2.36 1.04 0.34
C LEU A 1 1.20 0.75 1.28
N VAL A 2 1.36 0.89 2.59
CA VAL A 2 0.32 0.56 3.59
C VAL A 2 0.07 1.78 4.46
N SER A 3 -1.19 2.11 4.75
CA SER A 3 -1.49 3.24 5.65
C SER A 3 -1.14 2.89 7.10
N HIS A 4 -0.45 3.81 7.76
CA HIS A 4 -0.12 3.74 9.18
C HIS A 4 -0.66 4.96 9.90
N TRP A 5 -1.52 4.71 10.89
CA TRP A 5 -2.36 5.69 11.54
C TRP A 5 -2.74 5.19 12.94
N LYS A 6 -3.40 6.02 13.74
CA LYS A 6 -3.74 5.76 15.15
C LYS A 6 -4.50 4.44 15.40
N TYR A 7 -5.25 3.95 14.41
CA TYR A 7 -6.05 2.73 14.50
C TYR A 7 -5.39 1.51 13.84
N SER A 8 -4.14 1.63 13.40
CA SER A 8 -3.36 0.50 12.89
C SER A 8 -3.14 -0.53 14.00
N ARG A 9 -3.35 -1.80 13.67
CA ARG A 9 -2.98 -2.92 14.54
C ARG A 9 -1.46 -3.00 14.68
N PRO A 10 -0.87 -3.07 15.89
CA PRO A 10 0.58 -3.17 16.06
C PRO A 10 1.20 -4.38 15.37
N GLU A 11 0.47 -5.50 15.30
CA GLU A 11 0.91 -6.76 14.70
C GLU A 11 1.14 -6.64 13.18
N MET A 12 0.51 -5.65 12.54
CA MET A 12 0.68 -5.37 11.11
C MET A 12 2.15 -5.16 10.74
N ILE A 13 2.93 -4.48 11.59
CA ILE A 13 4.34 -4.19 11.31
C ILE A 13 5.16 -5.49 11.19
N TYR A 14 4.93 -6.46 12.09
CA TYR A 14 5.61 -7.75 12.06
C TYR A 14 5.21 -8.60 10.86
N PHE A 15 3.93 -8.57 10.47
CA PHE A 15 3.47 -9.21 9.24
C PHE A 15 4.11 -8.58 8.00
N LEU A 16 4.19 -7.25 7.92
CA LEU A 16 4.87 -6.57 6.82
C LEU A 16 6.37 -6.89 6.78
N LYS A 17 7.02 -7.03 7.94
CA LYS A 17 8.41 -7.48 8.03
C LYS A 17 8.55 -8.88 7.42
N SER A 18 7.67 -9.83 7.74
CA SER A 18 7.78 -11.19 7.19
C SER A 18 7.68 -11.23 5.67
N LEU A 19 6.95 -10.29 5.04
CA LEU A 19 6.93 -10.15 3.58
C LEU A 19 8.28 -9.70 3.00
N LEU A 20 9.03 -8.87 3.73
CA LEU A 20 10.36 -8.44 3.29
C LEU A 20 11.38 -9.59 3.38
N GLU A 21 11.25 -10.49 4.37
CA GLU A 21 12.13 -11.66 4.53
C GLU A 21 11.99 -12.66 3.36
N ILE A 22 10.86 -12.66 2.65
CA ILE A 22 10.67 -13.49 1.44
C ILE A 22 11.75 -13.18 0.39
N ASN A 23 12.23 -11.93 0.33
CA ASN A 23 13.26 -11.51 -0.63
C ASN A 23 14.54 -12.35 -0.55
N ASP A 24 14.90 -12.84 0.64
CA ASP A 24 16.10 -13.66 0.83
C ASP A 24 15.97 -15.04 0.18
N GLY A 25 14.72 -15.52 0.04
CA GLY A 25 14.40 -16.79 -0.59
C GLY A 25 14.10 -16.70 -2.09
N ILE A 26 14.03 -15.51 -2.70
CA ILE A 26 13.70 -15.37 -4.12
C ILE A 26 14.83 -15.98 -4.97
N PRO A 27 14.53 -16.99 -5.83
CA PRO A 27 15.56 -17.63 -6.64
C PRO A 27 16.24 -16.66 -7.58
N LYS A 28 17.57 -16.59 -7.53
CA LYS A 28 18.38 -15.77 -8.45
C LYS A 28 18.53 -16.39 -9.85
N LYS A 29 17.72 -17.41 -10.19
CA LYS A 29 17.81 -18.13 -11.46
C LYS A 29 17.10 -17.36 -12.58
N ALA A 30 17.70 -17.41 -13.78
CA ALA A 30 17.13 -16.92 -15.04
C ALA A 30 16.88 -15.40 -15.11
N ASN A 31 17.74 -14.57 -14.49
CA ASN A 31 17.66 -13.10 -14.54
C ASN A 31 16.32 -12.51 -14.08
N HIS A 32 15.51 -13.25 -13.31
CA HIS A 32 14.29 -12.70 -12.73
C HIS A 32 14.63 -11.71 -11.62
N SER A 33 14.45 -10.42 -11.92
CA SER A 33 14.61 -9.30 -11.00
C SER A 33 13.26 -8.97 -10.37
N GLY A 34 13.03 -9.47 -9.15
CA GLY A 34 11.85 -9.13 -8.38
C GLY A 34 12.22 -8.95 -6.92
N LYS A 35 11.65 -7.94 -6.27
CA LYS A 35 11.71 -7.76 -4.83
C LYS A 35 10.37 -7.25 -4.32
N ILE A 36 10.04 -7.62 -3.11
CA ILE A 36 8.93 -7.08 -2.33
C ILE A 36 9.47 -5.86 -1.59
N GLU A 37 8.81 -4.73 -1.79
CA GLU A 37 9.10 -3.51 -1.05
C GLU A 37 7.85 -3.05 -0.32
N VAL A 38 8.05 -2.63 0.93
CA VAL A 38 6.97 -2.15 1.79
C VAL A 38 7.40 -0.85 2.45
N LYS A 39 6.49 0.13 2.38
CA LYS A 39 6.55 1.36 3.16
C LYS A 39 5.22 1.59 3.86
N LEU A 40 5.30 2.18 5.04
CA LEU A 40 4.17 2.67 5.82
C LEU A 40 3.99 4.17 5.54
N PHE A 41 2.78 4.57 5.18
CA PHE A 41 2.42 5.95 4.87
C PHE A 41 1.63 6.55 6.03
N THR A 42 2.11 7.66 6.59
CA THR A 42 1.43 8.36 7.70
C THR A 42 1.13 9.80 7.31
N ILE A 43 -0.16 10.15 7.33
CA ILE A 43 -0.59 11.54 7.12
C ILE A 43 -0.12 12.37 8.32
N PRO A 44 0.57 13.51 8.10
CA PRO A 44 1.02 14.35 9.20
C PRO A 44 -0.17 14.90 9.98
N VAL A 45 -0.07 14.87 11.31
CA VAL A 45 -1.07 15.45 12.21
C VAL A 45 -0.58 16.85 12.62
N ASP A 46 -1.47 17.83 12.51
CA ASP A 46 -1.24 19.16 13.10
C ASP A 46 -1.67 19.11 14.58
N PRO A 47 -0.74 19.17 15.54
CA PRO A 47 -1.08 19.07 16.95
C PRO A 47 -1.88 20.27 17.47
N SER A 48 -1.96 21.37 16.71
CA SER A 48 -2.78 22.53 17.06
C SER A 48 -4.26 22.37 16.72
N ARG A 49 -4.63 21.31 15.98
CA ARG A 49 -6.01 21.05 15.55
C ARG A 49 -6.58 19.86 16.27
N GLU A 50 -7.89 19.90 16.50
CA GLU A 50 -8.63 18.74 16.97
C GLU A 50 -8.58 17.64 15.89
N GLU A 51 -8.12 16.45 16.29
CA GLU A 51 -8.10 15.28 15.41
C GLU A 51 -9.53 14.76 15.24
N ILE A 52 -10.07 14.82 14.02
CA ILE A 52 -11.35 14.18 13.71
C ILE A 52 -11.13 12.67 13.58
N PRO A 53 -11.82 11.84 14.39
CA PRO A 53 -11.65 10.40 14.36
C PRO A 53 -11.78 9.82 12.95
N HIS A 54 -10.90 8.86 12.65
CA HIS A 54 -10.88 8.11 11.39
C HIS A 54 -10.64 8.89 10.07
N THR A 55 -10.18 10.15 10.12
CA THR A 55 -10.00 10.97 8.91
C THR A 55 -8.56 10.96 8.36
N LEU A 56 -7.56 10.72 9.20
CA LEU A 56 -6.14 10.83 8.84
C LEU A 56 -5.57 9.48 8.35
N VAL A 57 -6.16 8.96 7.27
CA VAL A 57 -5.80 7.66 6.67
C VAL A 57 -5.74 7.72 5.15
N ASN A 58 -4.75 7.06 4.56
CA ASN A 58 -4.78 6.77 3.12
C ASN A 58 -5.66 5.54 2.90
N HIS A 59 -6.86 5.76 2.35
CA HIS A 59 -7.88 4.71 2.18
C HIS A 59 -8.05 4.28 0.72
N ASN A 60 -7.06 4.52 -0.13
CA ASN A 60 -7.11 4.15 -1.55
C ASN A 60 -7.02 2.64 -1.74
N LYS A 61 -7.82 2.07 -2.63
CA LYS A 61 -7.72 0.67 -3.06
C LYS A 61 -7.55 0.61 -4.58
N PHE A 62 -6.30 0.63 -5.00
CA PHE A 62 -5.93 0.48 -6.39
C PHE A 62 -4.72 -0.43 -6.54
N MET A 63 -4.52 -0.93 -7.75
CA MET A 63 -3.33 -1.64 -8.18
C MET A 63 -2.98 -1.13 -9.58
N VAL A 64 -1.70 -0.93 -9.83
CA VAL A 64 -1.20 -0.53 -11.14
C VAL A 64 -0.10 -1.49 -11.57
N THR A 65 -0.13 -1.92 -12.82
CA THR A 65 0.93 -2.67 -13.49
C THR A 65 1.37 -1.89 -14.73
N GLU A 66 2.28 -2.45 -15.52
CA GLU A 66 2.74 -1.87 -16.78
C GLU A 66 1.61 -1.71 -17.81
N LYS A 67 0.49 -2.43 -17.66
CA LYS A 67 -0.59 -2.47 -18.64
C LYS A 67 -1.98 -2.24 -18.07
N ILE A 68 -2.18 -2.46 -16.77
CA ILE A 68 -3.49 -2.47 -16.14
C ILE A 68 -3.54 -1.49 -14.98
N ALA A 69 -4.57 -0.65 -14.99
CA ALA A 69 -4.97 0.17 -13.87
C ALA A 69 -6.26 -0.42 -13.26
N TYR A 70 -6.21 -0.79 -11.98
CA TYR A 70 -7.36 -1.29 -11.23
C TYR A 70 -7.65 -0.37 -10.06
N PHE A 71 -8.91 -0.05 -9.82
CA PHE A 71 -9.37 0.52 -8.55
C PHE A 71 -10.72 -0.05 -8.16
N GLY A 72 -11.00 -0.08 -6.86
CA GLY A 72 -12.23 -0.67 -6.35
C GLY A 72 -12.50 -0.32 -4.89
N THR A 73 -13.40 -1.07 -4.27
CA THR A 73 -13.84 -0.84 -2.88
C THR A 73 -13.19 -1.78 -1.86
N SER A 74 -12.63 -2.91 -2.31
CA SER A 74 -12.11 -3.96 -1.43
C SER A 74 -10.67 -3.72 -0.99
N ASN A 75 -10.40 -3.92 0.31
CA ASN A 75 -9.02 -3.95 0.81
C ASN A 75 -8.32 -5.24 0.39
N TRP A 76 -6.98 -5.21 0.36
CA TRP A 76 -6.13 -6.38 0.11
C TRP A 76 -5.90 -7.21 1.39
N ALA A 77 -6.96 -7.42 2.17
CA ALA A 77 -6.95 -8.23 3.38
C ALA A 77 -7.83 -9.47 3.18
N GLY A 78 -7.44 -10.60 3.79
CA GLY A 78 -8.06 -11.91 3.52
C GLY A 78 -9.57 -11.95 3.77
N ASP A 79 -10.07 -11.21 4.76
CA ASP A 79 -11.48 -11.12 5.09
C ASP A 79 -12.34 -10.48 3.98
N TYR A 80 -11.76 -9.58 3.18
CA TYR A 80 -12.45 -8.97 2.03
C TYR A 80 -12.66 -9.94 0.86
N PHE A 81 -11.95 -11.07 0.82
CA PHE A 81 -12.13 -12.10 -0.20
C PHE A 81 -13.23 -13.11 0.17
N ILE A 82 -13.64 -13.15 1.43
CA ILE A 82 -14.52 -14.20 1.97
C ILE A 82 -15.85 -13.61 2.46
N ASN A 83 -15.80 -12.45 3.12
CA ASN A 83 -16.91 -11.92 3.90
C ASN A 83 -17.47 -10.59 3.37
N THR A 84 -16.92 -10.04 2.29
CA THR A 84 -17.29 -8.71 1.79
C THR A 84 -17.57 -8.74 0.31
N ALA A 85 -18.73 -8.21 -0.09
CA ALA A 85 -19.01 -7.89 -1.49
C ALA A 85 -18.38 -6.53 -1.83
N GLY A 86 -17.71 -6.44 -2.97
CA GLY A 86 -17.10 -5.22 -3.46
C GLY A 86 -17.26 -5.06 -4.96
N VAL A 87 -16.97 -3.86 -5.45
CA VAL A 87 -16.93 -3.54 -6.88
C VAL A 87 -15.52 -3.06 -7.23
N GLY A 88 -15.06 -3.44 -8.41
CA GLY A 88 -13.80 -2.97 -8.97
C GLY A 88 -13.91 -2.81 -10.47
N ILE A 89 -13.14 -1.87 -11.00
CA ILE A 89 -13.05 -1.61 -12.44
C ILE A 89 -11.57 -1.70 -12.82
N SER A 90 -11.31 -2.28 -13.99
CA SER A 90 -9.98 -2.36 -14.56
C SER A 90 -9.94 -1.75 -15.95
N PHE A 91 -8.84 -1.06 -16.25
CA PHE A 91 -8.58 -0.43 -17.53
C PHE A 91 -7.29 -0.98 -18.10
N ILE A 92 -7.33 -1.40 -19.36
CA ILE A 92 -6.14 -1.62 -20.19
C ILE A 92 -5.92 -0.34 -20.97
N SER A 93 -5.22 0.62 -20.37
CA SER A 93 -5.10 1.99 -20.89
C SER A 93 -3.85 2.66 -20.33
N SER A 94 -2.96 3.13 -21.22
CA SER A 94 -1.75 3.85 -20.83
C SER A 94 -2.06 5.10 -20.01
N THR A 95 -3.12 5.85 -20.35
CA THR A 95 -3.55 7.04 -19.62
C THR A 95 -3.89 6.72 -18.16
N HIS A 96 -4.70 5.69 -17.91
CA HIS A 96 -5.09 5.31 -16.56
C HIS A 96 -3.94 4.69 -15.77
N VAL A 97 -3.08 3.90 -16.43
CA VAL A 97 -1.85 3.36 -15.84
C VAL A 97 -0.93 4.49 -15.38
N ASN A 98 -0.65 5.46 -16.25
CA ASN A 98 0.22 6.59 -15.91
C ASN A 98 -0.35 7.40 -14.75
N LEU A 99 -1.65 7.71 -14.77
CA LEU A 99 -2.31 8.46 -13.71
C LEU A 99 -2.21 7.75 -12.34
N LEU A 100 -2.55 6.46 -12.26
CA LEU A 100 -2.46 5.72 -10.99
C LEU A 100 -1.01 5.54 -10.52
N ASN A 101 -0.09 5.35 -11.46
CA ASN A 101 1.33 5.27 -11.15
C ASN A 101 1.85 6.60 -10.58
N GLU A 102 1.48 7.74 -11.14
CA GLU A 102 1.84 9.07 -10.62
C GLU A 102 1.33 9.27 -9.19
N ILE A 103 0.08 8.88 -8.91
CA ILE A 103 -0.48 8.92 -7.55
C ILE A 103 0.31 8.01 -6.60
N PHE A 104 0.62 6.79 -7.02
CA PHE A 104 1.42 5.86 -6.22
C PHE A 104 2.81 6.42 -5.93
N VAL A 105 3.52 6.89 -6.95
CA VAL A 105 4.89 7.41 -6.84
C VAL A 105 4.93 8.67 -5.97
N ARG A 106 3.94 9.57 -6.10
CA ARG A 106 3.80 10.76 -5.25
C ARG A 106 3.80 10.36 -3.77
N ASP A 107 2.98 9.38 -3.40
CA ASP A 107 2.86 8.95 -2.00
C ASP A 107 4.10 8.15 -1.56
N TRP A 108 4.57 7.22 -2.40
CA TRP A 108 5.70 6.33 -2.15
C TRP A 108 7.04 7.05 -1.96
N ALA A 109 7.27 8.11 -2.74
CA ALA A 109 8.48 8.92 -2.70
C ALA A 109 8.40 10.06 -1.67
N SER A 110 7.22 10.31 -1.09
CA SER A 110 7.05 11.37 -0.09
C SER A 110 7.81 11.08 1.20
N LYS A 111 8.11 12.15 1.95
CA LYS A 111 8.67 12.07 3.31
C LYS A 111 7.74 11.36 4.31
N TYR A 112 6.48 11.16 3.95
CA TYR A 112 5.44 10.52 4.75
C TYR A 112 5.42 9.00 4.60
N ALA A 113 6.12 8.46 3.59
CA ALA A 113 6.31 7.03 3.40
C ALA A 113 7.65 6.57 3.99
N LYS A 114 7.56 5.79 5.07
CA LYS A 114 8.68 5.31 5.86
C LYS A 114 8.86 3.80 5.70
N THR A 115 10.09 3.32 5.80
CA THR A 115 10.39 1.88 5.72
C THR A 115 9.85 1.13 6.93
N VAL A 116 9.57 -0.17 6.78
CA VAL A 116 9.10 -1.02 7.91
C VAL A 116 10.06 -0.96 9.09
N ARG A 117 11.37 -0.87 8.83
CA ARG A 117 12.42 -0.83 9.86
C ARG A 117 12.34 0.41 10.77
N GLU A 118 11.73 1.50 10.32
CA GLU A 118 11.56 2.71 11.15
C GLU A 118 10.47 2.55 12.23
N PHE A 119 9.73 1.43 12.23
CA PHE A 119 8.66 1.13 13.20
C PHE A 119 8.90 -0.16 14.00
N LEU A 120 10.08 -0.79 13.85
CA LEU A 120 10.53 -1.92 14.65
C LEU A 120 11.42 -1.43 15.79
#